data_AF-C6XWZ7-F1
#
_entry.id   AF-C6XWZ7-F1
#
_cell.length_a   1.000
_cell.length_b   1.000
_cell.length_c   1.000
_cell.angle_alpha   90.00
_cell.angle_beta   90.00
_cell.angle_gamma   90.00
#
_symmetry.space_group_name_H-M   'P 1'
#
loop_
_entity.id
_entity.type
_entity.pdbx_description
1 polymer ?
#
loop_
_entity_poly.entity_id
_entity_poly.type
_entity_poly.pdbx_seq_one_letter_code
_entity_poly.pdbx_strand_id
1 'polypeptide(L)'
;MLNTKMIGNKITEARKKINISQVQLAQRLFISPQAVGKWERGESMPDIITFNRLSEILGVDLNYFSESFQSGAMPIKLPSGKQDKKFSWNMSGGNWVDADFSGLKNLHEKFSASNMQHCKFMASDLSGLLLKSNNLDSCDFSGSDMSSSSIQASNLDNNVFKNSSLKAVKFLKSYMNSCDFSGCDLSNSQIQYSHIGNNLFKDCSLKEAAFLKSHIEGCDFSGANFTGLEFKSGGFGNNKVAAAVWNHSAFIDTQIADIVFEGRLEDCYFENCVFNWVKFQNATLINTFFKNNRFKRIKFVNCKADRITYEFLKSGKADLTGILPEQ
;
A
#
# COMPACT_ATOMS: atom_id res chain seq x y z
N MET A 1 -38.36 -4.68 1.10
CA MET A 1 -36.89 -4.72 0.91
C MET A 1 -36.62 -4.07 -0.44
N LEU A 2 -35.59 -3.23 -0.54
CA LEU A 2 -35.19 -2.64 -1.83
C LEU A 2 -34.88 -3.78 -2.83
N ASN A 3 -35.67 -3.88 -3.90
CA ASN A 3 -35.45 -4.86 -4.95
C ASN A 3 -34.31 -4.41 -5.87
N THR A 4 -33.17 -5.10 -5.82
CA THR A 4 -31.96 -4.75 -6.59
C THR A 4 -32.23 -4.68 -8.09
N LYS A 5 -33.08 -5.57 -8.61
CA LYS A 5 -33.46 -5.59 -10.03
C LYS A 5 -34.33 -4.41 -10.41
N MET A 6 -35.23 -3.98 -9.52
CA MET A 6 -36.03 -2.77 -9.73
C MET A 6 -35.14 -1.52 -9.79
N ILE A 7 -34.21 -1.39 -8.84
CA ILE A 7 -33.27 -0.26 -8.79
C ILE A 7 -32.39 -0.23 -10.04
N GLY A 8 -31.87 -1.38 -10.47
CA GLY A 8 -31.08 -1.50 -11.69
C GLY A 8 -31.83 -1.02 -12.94
N ASN A 9 -33.11 -1.38 -13.06
CA ASN A 9 -33.97 -0.89 -14.14
C ASN A 9 -34.15 0.64 -14.07
N LYS A 10 -34.42 1.19 -12.88
CA LYS A 10 -34.58 2.65 -12.69
C LYS A 10 -33.30 3.42 -13.02
N ILE A 11 -32.13 2.93 -12.61
CA ILE A 11 -30.83 3.52 -12.99
C ILE A 11 -30.69 3.51 -14.53
N THR A 12 -31.00 2.37 -15.17
CA THR A 12 -30.94 2.22 -16.63
C THR A 12 -31.85 3.21 -17.35
N GLU A 13 -33.10 3.32 -16.91
CA GLU A 13 -34.10 4.22 -17.49
C GLU A 13 -33.68 5.68 -17.38
N ALA A 14 -33.33 6.14 -16.17
CA ALA A 14 -32.91 7.51 -15.92
C ALA A 14 -31.63 7.86 -16.71
N ARG A 15 -30.66 6.94 -16.77
CA ARG A 15 -29.42 7.12 -17.54
C ARG A 15 -29.68 7.26 -19.04
N LYS A 16 -30.52 6.38 -19.60
CA LYS A 16 -30.89 6.43 -21.03
C LYS A 16 -31.68 7.69 -21.36
N LYS A 17 -32.53 8.18 -20.44
CA LYS A 17 -33.31 9.43 -20.61
C LYS A 17 -32.42 10.66 -20.80
N ILE A 18 -31.26 10.71 -20.16
CA ILE A 18 -30.27 11.78 -20.35
C ILE A 18 -29.17 11.45 -21.38
N ASN A 19 -29.35 10.36 -22.13
CA ASN A 19 -28.50 9.91 -23.23
C ASN A 19 -27.00 9.74 -22.88
N ILE A 20 -26.69 9.14 -21.73
CA ILE A 20 -25.31 8.79 -21.37
C ILE A 20 -25.08 7.27 -21.31
N SER A 21 -23.88 6.81 -21.61
CA SER A 21 -23.47 5.40 -21.49
C SER A 21 -23.16 5.02 -20.03
N GLN A 22 -23.08 3.72 -19.73
CA GLN A 22 -22.63 3.24 -18.41
C GLN A 22 -21.23 3.79 -18.08
N VAL A 23 -20.34 3.85 -19.08
CA VAL A 23 -18.98 4.41 -18.94
C VAL A 23 -19.03 5.89 -18.57
N GLN A 24 -19.88 6.67 -19.23
CA GLN A 24 -20.03 8.10 -18.92
C GLN A 24 -20.65 8.34 -17.54
N LEU A 25 -21.62 7.52 -17.12
CA LEU A 25 -22.17 7.60 -15.76
C LEU A 25 -21.11 7.24 -14.70
N ALA A 26 -20.36 6.15 -14.95
CA ALA A 26 -19.28 5.69 -14.08
C ALA A 26 -18.18 6.75 -13.91
N GLN A 27 -17.79 7.41 -15.00
CA GLN A 27 -16.84 8.53 -14.98
C GLN A 27 -17.34 9.70 -14.12
N ARG A 28 -18.63 10.05 -14.19
CA ARG A 28 -19.20 11.13 -13.37
C ARG A 28 -19.30 10.77 -11.89
N LEU A 29 -19.43 9.49 -11.56
CA LEU A 29 -19.49 8.97 -10.20
C LEU A 29 -18.13 8.61 -9.60
N PHE A 30 -17.06 8.61 -10.41
CA PHE A 30 -15.73 8.11 -10.04
C PHE A 30 -15.77 6.66 -9.52
N ILE A 31 -16.47 5.79 -10.24
CA ILE A 31 -16.57 4.33 -9.99
C ILE A 31 -16.36 3.55 -11.30
N SER A 32 -16.16 2.24 -11.23
CA SER A 32 -15.91 1.44 -12.43
C SER A 32 -17.16 1.29 -13.31
N PRO A 33 -17.04 1.28 -14.66
CA PRO A 33 -18.18 0.95 -15.53
C PRO A 33 -18.81 -0.41 -15.22
N GLN A 34 -18.01 -1.35 -14.72
CA GLN A 34 -18.45 -2.67 -14.28
C GLN A 34 -19.40 -2.57 -13.08
N ALA A 35 -19.15 -1.66 -12.14
CA ALA A 35 -20.05 -1.40 -11.01
C ALA A 35 -21.42 -0.95 -11.50
N VAL A 36 -21.48 0.05 -12.39
CA VAL A 36 -22.74 0.49 -13.01
C VAL A 36 -23.44 -0.67 -13.71
N GLY A 37 -22.70 -1.48 -14.46
CA GLY A 37 -23.25 -2.64 -15.15
C GLY A 37 -23.87 -3.67 -14.18
N LYS A 38 -23.21 -3.95 -13.05
CA LYS A 38 -23.73 -4.86 -12.01
C LYS A 38 -25.00 -4.29 -11.35
N TRP A 39 -25.02 -2.99 -11.07
CA TRP A 39 -26.21 -2.32 -10.55
C TRP A 39 -27.38 -2.44 -11.52
N GLU A 40 -27.17 -2.15 -12.81
CA GLU A 40 -28.22 -2.22 -13.84
C GLU A 40 -28.75 -3.65 -14.06
N ARG A 41 -27.93 -4.68 -13.80
CA ARG A 41 -28.35 -6.09 -13.83
C ARG A 41 -28.97 -6.59 -12.52
N GLY A 42 -28.95 -5.78 -11.46
CA GLY A 42 -29.43 -6.15 -10.12
C GLY A 42 -28.51 -7.13 -9.36
N GLU A 43 -27.26 -7.26 -9.81
CA GLU A 43 -26.23 -8.13 -9.18
C GLU A 43 -25.62 -7.49 -7.92
N SER A 44 -25.66 -6.16 -7.81
CA SER A 44 -25.26 -5.39 -6.63
C SER A 44 -26.05 -4.08 -6.54
N MET A 45 -25.81 -3.26 -5.51
CA MET A 45 -26.50 -2.00 -5.29
C MET A 45 -25.51 -0.90 -4.88
N PRO A 46 -25.70 0.36 -5.33
CA PRO A 46 -24.91 1.48 -4.81
C PRO A 46 -25.22 1.75 -3.33
N ASP A 47 -24.25 2.28 -2.59
CA ASP A 47 -24.46 2.75 -1.22
C ASP A 47 -25.30 4.05 -1.18
N ILE A 48 -25.69 4.47 0.04
CA ILE A 48 -26.54 5.66 0.25
C ILE A 48 -25.93 6.97 -0.26
N ILE A 49 -24.60 7.11 -0.16
CA ILE A 49 -23.88 8.30 -0.64
C ILE A 49 -23.87 8.28 -2.17
N THR A 50 -23.63 7.12 -2.76
CA THR A 50 -23.65 6.90 -4.20
C THR A 50 -25.06 7.11 -4.78
N PHE A 51 -26.12 6.74 -4.06
CA PHE A 51 -27.50 7.05 -4.46
C PHE A 51 -27.78 8.56 -4.54
N ASN A 52 -27.31 9.35 -3.56
CA ASN A 52 -27.45 10.80 -3.60
C ASN A 52 -26.77 11.41 -4.83
N ARG A 53 -25.58 10.90 -5.17
CA ARG A 53 -24.84 11.33 -6.37
C ARG A 53 -25.53 10.90 -7.66
N LEU A 54 -26.06 9.68 -7.70
CA LEU A 54 -26.87 9.19 -8.81
C LEU A 54 -28.08 10.10 -9.04
N SER A 55 -28.79 10.50 -7.97
CA SER A 55 -29.94 11.40 -8.09
C SER A 55 -29.56 12.75 -8.69
N GLU A 56 -28.43 13.34 -8.27
CA GLU A 56 -27.93 14.60 -8.83
C GLU A 56 -27.52 14.48 -10.30
N ILE A 57 -26.74 13.46 -10.65
CA ILE A 57 -26.23 13.25 -12.03
C ILE A 57 -27.37 12.93 -13.00
N LEU A 58 -28.34 12.13 -12.55
CA LEU A 58 -29.47 11.68 -13.35
C LEU A 58 -30.62 12.69 -13.37
N GLY A 59 -30.57 13.73 -12.52
CA GLY A 59 -31.61 14.75 -12.41
C GLY A 59 -32.94 14.20 -11.89
N VAL A 60 -32.88 13.21 -10.99
CA VAL A 60 -34.06 12.58 -10.37
C VAL A 60 -34.06 12.83 -8.86
N ASP A 61 -35.22 12.77 -8.22
CA ASP A 61 -35.32 12.82 -6.77
C ASP A 61 -34.86 11.48 -6.14
N LEU A 62 -34.32 11.48 -4.92
CA LEU A 62 -33.85 10.25 -4.27
C LEU A 62 -34.97 9.20 -4.11
N ASN A 63 -36.22 9.63 -3.90
CA ASN A 63 -37.37 8.74 -3.80
C ASN A 63 -37.68 8.03 -5.12
N TYR A 64 -37.13 8.51 -6.25
CA TYR A 64 -37.23 7.81 -7.53
C TYR A 64 -36.74 6.37 -7.41
N PHE A 65 -35.73 6.08 -6.58
CA PHE A 65 -35.21 4.71 -6.41
C PHE A 65 -36.00 3.85 -5.41
N SER A 66 -37.05 4.37 -4.77
CA SER A 66 -37.89 3.64 -3.81
C SER A 66 -39.09 2.93 -4.47
N GLU A 67 -39.61 1.88 -3.83
CA GLU A 67 -40.88 1.20 -4.18
C GLU A 67 -42.11 1.89 -3.58
N SER A 68 -41.96 2.47 -2.38
CA SER A 68 -43.09 2.90 -1.52
C SER A 68 -43.63 4.30 -1.82
N PHE A 69 -42.97 5.05 -2.70
CA PHE A 69 -43.41 6.36 -3.13
C PHE A 69 -43.71 6.32 -4.62
N GLN A 70 -45.00 6.24 -4.97
CA GLN A 70 -45.45 6.73 -6.26
C GLN A 70 -45.33 8.26 -6.25
N SER A 71 -44.14 8.79 -6.52
CA SER A 71 -44.01 10.23 -6.77
C SER A 71 -44.19 10.48 -8.26
N GLY A 72 -45.21 11.27 -8.59
CA GLY A 72 -45.23 12.01 -9.84
C GLY A 72 -43.89 12.72 -9.99
N ALA A 73 -43.22 12.48 -11.12
CA ALA A 73 -41.95 13.08 -11.44
C ALA A 73 -42.08 14.61 -11.37
N MET A 74 -41.65 15.23 -10.27
CA MET A 74 -41.35 16.65 -10.29
C MET A 74 -39.93 16.78 -10.84
N PRO A 75 -39.76 17.34 -12.05
CA PRO A 75 -38.42 17.55 -12.59
C PRO A 75 -37.68 18.53 -11.69
N ILE A 76 -36.54 18.12 -11.15
CA ILE A 76 -35.59 19.05 -10.56
C ILE A 76 -35.15 19.98 -11.68
N LYS A 77 -35.43 21.27 -11.54
CA LYS A 77 -35.00 22.31 -12.48
C LYS A 77 -33.48 22.41 -12.37
N LEU A 78 -32.75 21.69 -13.23
CA LEU A 78 -31.30 21.80 -13.31
C LEU A 78 -30.92 23.27 -13.60
N PRO A 79 -29.97 23.87 -12.86
CA PRO A 79 -29.45 25.18 -13.22
C PRO A 79 -28.88 25.11 -14.63
N SER A 80 -29.44 25.91 -15.54
CA SER A 80 -28.96 26.06 -16.90
C SER A 80 -27.64 26.84 -16.88
N GLY A 81 -26.53 26.11 -16.78
CA GLY A 81 -25.19 26.65 -16.92
C GLY A 81 -24.21 25.53 -17.25
N LYS A 82 -23.72 25.48 -18.49
CA LYS A 82 -22.52 24.73 -18.85
C LYS A 82 -21.34 25.38 -18.13
N GLN A 83 -21.12 24.99 -16.89
CA GLN A 83 -19.82 25.16 -16.27
C GLN A 83 -19.22 23.76 -16.20
N ASP A 84 -18.11 23.56 -16.90
CA ASP A 84 -17.17 22.48 -16.62
C ASP A 84 -16.59 22.71 -15.22
N LYS A 85 -17.41 22.52 -14.20
CA LYS A 85 -16.93 22.38 -12.83
C LYS A 85 -16.10 21.11 -12.85
N LYS A 86 -14.78 21.29 -12.79
CA LYS A 86 -13.85 20.23 -12.42
C LYS A 86 -14.33 19.72 -11.07
N PHE A 87 -15.09 18.64 -11.09
CA PHE A 87 -15.71 18.04 -9.93
C PHE A 87 -14.58 17.47 -9.07
N SER A 88 -14.03 18.29 -8.18
CA SER A 88 -13.16 17.83 -7.11
C SER A 88 -14.07 17.25 -6.04
N TRP A 89 -14.09 15.93 -5.93
CA TRP A 89 -14.91 15.22 -4.97
C TRP A 89 -14.12 14.88 -3.72
N ASN A 90 -14.50 15.52 -2.61
CA ASN A 90 -14.06 15.05 -1.31
C ASN A 90 -14.77 13.72 -0.98
N MET A 91 -14.03 12.61 -1.05
CA MET A 91 -14.54 11.25 -0.76
C MET A 91 -14.43 10.89 0.73
N SER A 92 -14.06 11.86 1.57
CA SER A 92 -13.90 11.71 3.02
C SER A 92 -15.22 11.43 3.75
N GLY A 93 -15.14 10.71 4.88
CA GLY A 93 -16.27 10.35 5.73
C GLY A 93 -17.19 9.29 5.13
N GLY A 94 -16.86 8.79 3.94
CA GLY A 94 -17.72 7.84 3.21
C GLY A 94 -17.59 6.41 3.73
N ASN A 95 -18.68 5.66 3.59
CA ASN A 95 -18.68 4.21 3.73
C ASN A 95 -18.71 3.60 2.32
N TRP A 96 -17.56 3.08 1.89
CA TRP A 96 -17.28 2.57 0.55
C TRP A 96 -17.17 1.05 0.51
N VAL A 97 -17.72 0.34 1.50
CA VAL A 97 -17.63 -1.13 1.55
C VAL A 97 -18.11 -1.75 0.24
N ASP A 98 -17.33 -2.72 -0.26
CA ASP A 98 -17.55 -3.43 -1.53
C ASP A 98 -17.51 -2.55 -2.81
N ALA A 99 -17.10 -1.29 -2.71
CA ALA A 99 -17.05 -0.39 -3.85
C ALA A 99 -15.96 -0.81 -4.86
N ASP A 100 -16.30 -0.70 -6.14
CA ASP A 100 -15.41 -1.07 -7.24
C ASP A 100 -14.94 0.18 -8.00
N PHE A 101 -13.67 0.49 -7.81
CA PHE A 101 -12.89 1.59 -8.40
C PHE A 101 -11.89 1.07 -9.45
N SER A 102 -12.03 -0.18 -9.89
CA SER A 102 -11.07 -0.81 -10.80
C SER A 102 -11.00 -0.07 -12.14
N GLY A 103 -9.78 0.10 -12.66
CA GLY A 103 -9.51 0.74 -13.94
C GLY A 103 -9.73 2.25 -13.98
N LEU A 104 -10.09 2.90 -12.87
CA LEU A 104 -10.20 4.35 -12.81
C LEU A 104 -8.89 5.03 -13.17
N LYS A 105 -8.98 6.20 -13.80
CA LYS A 105 -7.84 7.04 -14.17
C LYS A 105 -7.94 8.38 -13.48
N ASN A 106 -6.80 8.91 -13.02
CA ASN A 106 -6.70 10.19 -12.32
C ASN A 106 -7.52 10.27 -11.01
N LEU A 107 -7.58 9.18 -10.22
CA LEU A 107 -8.20 9.25 -8.89
C LEU A 107 -7.19 9.85 -7.90
N HIS A 108 -7.09 11.18 -7.92
CA HIS A 108 -6.21 11.96 -7.04
C HIS A 108 -6.94 12.56 -5.82
N GLU A 109 -8.16 12.08 -5.57
CA GLU A 109 -9.04 12.66 -4.56
C GLU A 109 -8.56 12.38 -3.14
N LYS A 110 -9.11 13.14 -2.21
CA LYS A 110 -8.86 12.95 -0.79
C LYS A 110 -9.90 12.01 -0.20
N PHE A 111 -9.43 10.92 0.40
CA PHE A 111 -10.22 10.11 1.33
C PHE A 111 -9.66 10.33 2.73
N SER A 112 -10.51 10.81 3.62
CA SER A 112 -10.18 10.91 5.04
C SER A 112 -11.31 10.39 5.90
N ALA A 113 -10.98 9.73 7.02
CA ALA A 113 -11.99 9.18 7.94
C ALA A 113 -13.04 8.29 7.23
N SER A 114 -12.62 7.54 6.20
CA SER A 114 -13.51 6.71 5.38
C SER A 114 -13.37 5.23 5.72
N ASN A 115 -14.49 4.51 5.64
CA ASN A 115 -14.51 3.06 5.75
C ASN A 115 -14.49 2.45 4.35
N MET A 116 -13.46 1.66 4.03
CA MET A 116 -13.21 1.13 2.69
C MET A 116 -12.80 -0.33 2.85
N GLN A 117 -13.76 -1.20 3.13
CA GLN A 117 -13.50 -2.63 3.26
C GLN A 117 -13.87 -3.32 1.96
N HIS A 118 -13.09 -4.32 1.54
CA HIS A 118 -13.38 -5.13 0.36
C HIS A 118 -13.47 -4.33 -0.96
N CYS A 119 -12.92 -3.12 -0.99
CA CYS A 119 -12.91 -2.30 -2.18
C CYS A 119 -11.97 -2.88 -3.25
N LYS A 120 -12.29 -2.60 -4.52
CA LYS A 120 -11.44 -3.00 -5.65
C LYS A 120 -10.87 -1.78 -6.34
N PHE A 121 -9.56 -1.74 -6.49
CA PHE A 121 -8.79 -0.69 -7.16
C PHE A 121 -7.89 -1.26 -8.27
N MET A 122 -8.19 -2.46 -8.75
CA MET A 122 -7.32 -3.18 -9.68
C MET A 122 -7.05 -2.35 -10.94
N ALA A 123 -5.79 -2.29 -11.38
CA ALA A 123 -5.35 -1.56 -12.58
C ALA A 123 -5.77 -0.07 -12.66
N SER A 124 -6.06 0.54 -11.51
CA SER A 124 -6.40 1.96 -11.42
C SER A 124 -5.15 2.86 -11.31
N ASP A 125 -5.29 4.11 -11.71
CA ASP A 125 -4.31 5.16 -11.43
C ASP A 125 -4.79 5.98 -10.23
N LEU A 126 -4.06 5.78 -9.13
CA LEU A 126 -4.23 6.34 -7.79
C LEU A 126 -2.99 7.16 -7.40
N SER A 127 -2.20 7.62 -8.37
CA SER A 127 -0.97 8.36 -8.09
C SER A 127 -1.29 9.64 -7.29
N GLY A 128 -0.48 9.97 -6.29
CA GLY A 128 -0.70 11.15 -5.45
C GLY A 128 -1.96 11.14 -4.57
N LEU A 129 -2.65 9.99 -4.43
CA LEU A 129 -3.84 9.84 -3.60
C LEU A 129 -3.55 10.18 -2.12
N LEU A 130 -4.48 10.88 -1.47
CA LEU A 130 -4.36 11.25 -0.07
C LEU A 130 -5.33 10.44 0.79
N LEU A 131 -4.78 9.53 1.59
CA LEU A 131 -5.49 8.63 2.48
C LEU A 131 -5.14 8.98 3.93
N LYS A 132 -6.08 9.55 4.70
CA LYS A 132 -5.84 9.91 6.11
C LYS A 132 -6.91 9.34 7.03
N SER A 133 -6.51 8.57 8.04
CA SER A 133 -7.44 8.02 9.04
C SER A 133 -8.51 7.12 8.42
N ASN A 134 -8.17 6.34 7.40
CA ASN A 134 -9.10 5.43 6.74
C ASN A 134 -8.97 4.00 7.30
N ASN A 135 -10.03 3.23 7.12
CA ASN A 135 -10.02 1.79 7.30
C ASN A 135 -10.02 1.10 5.93
N LEU A 136 -8.84 0.77 5.42
CA LEU A 136 -8.62 0.07 4.15
C LEU A 136 -8.38 -1.41 4.47
N ASP A 137 -9.41 -2.18 4.79
CA ASP A 137 -9.25 -3.60 5.12
C ASP A 137 -9.65 -4.48 3.95
N SER A 138 -8.85 -5.52 3.67
CA SER A 138 -9.19 -6.55 2.69
C SER A 138 -9.50 -6.01 1.27
N CYS A 139 -8.83 -4.93 0.86
CA CYS A 139 -8.97 -4.35 -0.48
C CYS A 139 -7.97 -4.92 -1.48
N ASP A 140 -8.31 -4.81 -2.77
CA ASP A 140 -7.46 -5.25 -3.87
C ASP A 140 -6.96 -4.05 -4.70
N PHE A 141 -5.68 -3.75 -4.57
CA PHE A 141 -4.94 -2.73 -5.31
C PHE A 141 -4.06 -3.34 -6.42
N SER A 142 -4.24 -4.59 -6.81
CA SER A 142 -3.34 -5.28 -7.75
C SER A 142 -3.17 -4.54 -9.09
N GLY A 143 -1.92 -4.39 -9.51
CA GLY A 143 -1.55 -3.72 -10.76
C GLY A 143 -1.91 -2.22 -10.83
N SER A 144 -2.22 -1.58 -9.70
CA SER A 144 -2.51 -0.14 -9.65
C SER A 144 -1.23 0.71 -9.62
N ASP A 145 -1.36 1.98 -9.95
CA ASP A 145 -0.32 2.98 -9.70
C ASP A 145 -0.70 3.83 -8.49
N MET A 146 0.05 3.71 -7.41
CA MET A 146 -0.07 4.48 -6.17
C MET A 146 1.16 5.37 -5.92
N SER A 147 1.91 5.67 -6.98
CA SER A 147 3.15 6.43 -6.86
C SER A 147 2.88 7.82 -6.26
N SER A 148 3.77 8.28 -5.38
CA SER A 148 3.69 9.56 -4.67
C SER A 148 2.47 9.74 -3.75
N SER A 149 1.69 8.70 -3.51
CA SER A 149 0.53 8.76 -2.62
C SER A 149 0.95 8.89 -1.15
N SER A 150 0.05 9.42 -0.32
CA SER A 150 0.29 9.56 1.12
C SER A 150 -0.80 8.88 1.92
N ILE A 151 -0.38 7.92 2.75
CA ILE A 151 -1.23 7.11 3.60
C ILE A 151 -0.84 7.36 5.05
N GLN A 152 -1.76 7.98 5.80
CA GLN A 152 -1.49 8.49 7.14
C GLN A 152 -2.52 7.98 8.14
N ALA A 153 -2.07 7.53 9.30
CA ALA A 153 -2.93 7.10 10.40
C ALA A 153 -4.03 6.11 9.99
N SER A 154 -3.77 5.27 8.99
CA SER A 154 -4.79 4.39 8.38
C SER A 154 -4.50 2.92 8.73
N ASN A 155 -5.57 2.13 8.82
CA ASN A 155 -5.49 0.68 8.83
C ASN A 155 -5.41 0.19 7.37
N LEU A 156 -4.47 -0.69 7.09
CA LEU A 156 -4.26 -1.32 5.79
C LEU A 156 -4.21 -2.85 5.88
N ASP A 157 -4.76 -3.45 6.92
CA ASP A 157 -4.67 -4.90 7.10
C ASP A 157 -5.31 -5.68 5.94
N ASN A 158 -4.73 -6.86 5.65
CA ASN A 158 -5.24 -7.84 4.69
C ASN A 158 -5.34 -7.35 3.22
N ASN A 159 -4.61 -6.30 2.85
CA ASN A 159 -4.67 -5.74 1.50
C ASN A 159 -3.75 -6.47 0.51
N VAL A 160 -4.15 -6.44 -0.77
CA VAL A 160 -3.37 -6.99 -1.89
C VAL A 160 -2.87 -5.85 -2.77
N PHE A 161 -1.56 -5.68 -2.90
CA PHE A 161 -0.91 -4.66 -3.75
C PHE A 161 -0.12 -5.28 -4.91
N LYS A 162 -0.22 -6.58 -5.17
CA LYS A 162 0.68 -7.30 -6.08
C LYS A 162 0.89 -6.60 -7.43
N ASN A 163 2.16 -6.56 -7.85
CA ASN A 163 2.59 -5.97 -9.13
C ASN A 163 2.16 -4.49 -9.31
N SER A 164 1.97 -3.75 -8.22
CA SER A 164 1.62 -2.32 -8.26
C SER A 164 2.85 -1.43 -8.16
N SER A 165 2.72 -0.21 -8.65
CA SER A 165 3.72 0.84 -8.43
C SER A 165 3.42 1.58 -7.12
N LEU A 166 4.35 1.53 -6.18
CA LEU A 166 4.29 2.19 -4.88
C LEU A 166 5.48 3.15 -4.72
N LYS A 167 6.02 3.67 -5.83
CA LYS A 167 7.20 4.55 -5.84
C LYS A 167 6.94 5.83 -5.06
N ALA A 168 7.89 6.21 -4.20
CA ALA A 168 7.81 7.42 -3.39
C ALA A 168 6.52 7.56 -2.56
N VAL A 169 5.87 6.43 -2.22
CA VAL A 169 4.70 6.45 -1.35
C VAL A 169 5.12 6.77 0.08
N LYS A 170 4.26 7.50 0.80
CA LYS A 170 4.51 7.88 2.21
C LYS A 170 3.51 7.19 3.11
N PHE A 171 3.98 6.23 3.90
CA PHE A 171 3.24 5.65 5.02
C PHE A 171 3.63 6.34 6.32
N LEU A 172 2.67 6.94 7.02
CA LEU A 172 2.91 7.63 8.29
C LEU A 172 1.93 7.12 9.35
N LYS A 173 2.44 6.65 10.49
CA LYS A 173 1.60 6.19 11.62
C LYS A 173 0.54 5.17 11.21
N SER A 174 0.86 4.31 10.25
CA SER A 174 -0.11 3.38 9.67
C SER A 174 0.16 1.94 10.10
N TYR A 175 -0.86 1.11 10.04
CA TYR A 175 -0.80 -0.31 10.39
C TYR A 175 -0.99 -1.12 9.11
N MET A 176 -0.05 -2.01 8.83
CA MET A 176 -0.08 -2.90 7.67
C MET A 176 0.23 -4.31 8.16
N ASN A 177 -0.79 -5.14 8.33
CA ASN A 177 -0.62 -6.53 8.67
C ASN A 177 -1.20 -7.45 7.60
N SER A 178 -0.51 -8.56 7.34
CA SER A 178 -1.01 -9.62 6.44
C SER A 178 -1.29 -9.14 5.01
N CYS A 179 -0.56 -8.15 4.53
CA CYS A 179 -0.66 -7.65 3.16
C CYS A 179 0.27 -8.40 2.19
N ASP A 180 -0.13 -8.44 0.92
CA ASP A 180 0.70 -8.95 -0.17
C ASP A 180 1.19 -7.80 -1.08
N PHE A 181 2.45 -7.41 -0.90
CA PHE A 181 3.16 -6.44 -1.73
C PHE A 181 4.01 -7.11 -2.83
N SER A 182 3.88 -8.42 -3.07
CA SER A 182 4.83 -9.14 -3.95
C SER A 182 4.91 -8.52 -5.36
N GLY A 183 6.13 -8.36 -5.85
CA GLY A 183 6.43 -7.76 -7.16
C GLY A 183 6.23 -6.24 -7.24
N CYS A 184 5.99 -5.56 -6.11
CA CYS A 184 5.83 -4.11 -6.10
C CYS A 184 7.16 -3.35 -6.26
N ASP A 185 7.05 -2.15 -6.81
CA ASP A 185 8.12 -1.16 -6.76
C ASP A 185 7.83 -0.13 -5.66
N LEU A 186 8.51 -0.25 -4.52
CA LEU A 186 8.49 0.68 -3.38
C LEU A 186 9.73 1.59 -3.37
N SER A 187 10.39 1.81 -4.51
CA SER A 187 11.60 2.62 -4.54
C SER A 187 11.31 4.06 -4.08
N ASN A 188 12.24 4.65 -3.34
CA ASN A 188 12.14 6.01 -2.77
C ASN A 188 11.00 6.23 -1.75
N SER A 189 10.36 5.15 -1.29
CA SER A 189 9.22 5.26 -0.37
C SER A 189 9.64 5.51 1.08
N GLN A 190 8.78 6.19 1.84
CA GLN A 190 9.03 6.55 3.23
C GLN A 190 7.99 5.92 4.15
N ILE A 191 8.45 5.12 5.11
CA ILE A 191 7.60 4.43 6.07
C ILE A 191 7.98 4.85 7.49
N GLN A 192 7.15 5.69 8.09
CA GLN A 192 7.49 6.37 9.33
C GLN A 192 6.48 6.06 10.43
N TYR A 193 6.98 5.80 11.65
CA TYR A 193 6.15 5.56 12.84
C TYR A 193 5.08 4.47 12.64
N SER A 194 5.35 3.49 11.79
CA SER A 194 4.35 2.51 11.32
C SER A 194 4.65 1.11 11.84
N HIS A 195 3.62 0.27 11.88
CA HIS A 195 3.73 -1.14 12.23
C HIS A 195 3.50 -2.01 10.99
N ILE A 196 4.42 -2.92 10.72
CA ILE A 196 4.47 -3.74 9.51
C ILE A 196 4.66 -5.18 9.96
N GLY A 197 3.57 -5.94 10.05
CA GLY A 197 3.56 -7.30 10.57
C GLY A 197 3.14 -8.33 9.51
N ASN A 198 3.82 -9.47 9.43
CA ASN A 198 3.35 -10.64 8.67
C ASN A 198 3.03 -10.36 7.17
N ASN A 199 3.76 -9.45 6.53
CA ASN A 199 3.53 -9.07 5.14
C ASN A 199 4.42 -9.84 4.16
N LEU A 200 3.97 -9.95 2.91
CA LEU A 200 4.77 -10.49 1.81
C LEU A 200 5.34 -9.35 0.97
N PHE A 201 6.67 -9.27 0.88
CA PHE A 201 7.44 -8.33 0.04
C PHE A 201 8.32 -9.10 -0.96
N LYS A 202 7.84 -10.24 -1.45
CA LYS A 202 8.62 -11.10 -2.34
C LYS A 202 8.91 -10.39 -3.65
N ASP A 203 10.15 -10.47 -4.10
CA ASP A 203 10.61 -9.90 -5.37
C ASP A 203 10.30 -8.40 -5.53
N CYS A 204 10.21 -7.66 -4.41
CA CYS A 204 9.97 -6.22 -4.41
C CYS A 204 11.23 -5.41 -4.66
N SER A 205 11.07 -4.23 -5.27
CA SER A 205 12.11 -3.19 -5.25
C SER A 205 11.89 -2.26 -4.07
N LEU A 206 12.85 -2.19 -3.15
CA LEU A 206 12.87 -1.27 -2.00
C LEU A 206 14.06 -0.30 -2.10
N LYS A 207 14.46 0.02 -3.34
CA LYS A 207 15.64 0.84 -3.59
C LYS A 207 15.45 2.24 -3.00
N GLU A 208 16.42 2.70 -2.22
CA GLU A 208 16.39 4.03 -1.60
C GLU A 208 15.13 4.28 -0.72
N ALA A 209 14.44 3.21 -0.30
CA ALA A 209 13.33 3.35 0.63
C ALA A 209 13.86 3.56 2.06
N ALA A 210 13.08 4.27 2.87
CA ALA A 210 13.45 4.62 4.24
C ALA A 210 12.36 4.21 5.24
N PHE A 211 12.77 3.45 6.25
CA PHE A 211 11.94 3.08 7.39
C PHE A 211 12.42 3.84 8.63
N LEU A 212 11.62 4.79 9.12
CA LEU A 212 11.97 5.61 10.29
C LEU A 212 11.05 5.32 11.46
N LYS A 213 11.61 4.89 12.60
CA LYS A 213 10.85 4.64 13.84
C LYS A 213 9.67 3.69 13.62
N SER A 214 9.86 2.71 12.75
CA SER A 214 8.86 1.71 12.38
C SER A 214 9.30 0.34 12.88
N HIS A 215 8.34 -0.54 13.14
CA HIS A 215 8.59 -1.92 13.54
C HIS A 215 8.15 -2.86 12.43
N ILE A 216 9.09 -3.68 11.95
CA ILE A 216 8.90 -4.62 10.85
C ILE A 216 9.17 -6.01 11.37
N GLU A 217 8.13 -6.85 11.42
CA GLU A 217 8.25 -8.21 11.93
C GLU A 217 7.46 -9.25 11.16
N GLY A 218 7.97 -10.49 11.15
CA GLY A 218 7.28 -11.64 10.55
C GLY A 218 7.11 -11.55 9.03
N CYS A 219 7.80 -10.63 8.35
CA CYS A 219 7.62 -10.38 6.93
C CYS A 219 8.53 -11.27 6.07
N ASP A 220 8.10 -11.55 4.84
CA ASP A 220 8.88 -12.27 3.83
C ASP A 220 9.36 -11.33 2.72
N PHE A 221 10.64 -10.96 2.78
CA PHE A 221 11.36 -10.17 1.79
C PHE A 221 12.21 -11.03 0.85
N SER A 222 11.84 -12.30 0.62
CA SER A 222 12.63 -13.16 -0.27
C SER A 222 12.74 -12.55 -1.68
N GLY A 223 13.96 -12.46 -2.22
CA GLY A 223 14.23 -11.85 -3.53
C GLY A 223 14.11 -10.32 -3.58
N ALA A 224 13.85 -9.66 -2.45
CA ALA A 224 13.70 -8.21 -2.43
C ALA A 224 15.04 -7.48 -2.68
N ASN A 225 14.96 -6.31 -3.31
CA ASN A 225 16.12 -5.46 -3.56
C ASN A 225 16.17 -4.31 -2.55
N PHE A 226 17.15 -4.37 -1.64
CA PHE A 226 17.36 -3.36 -0.59
C PHE A 226 18.45 -2.33 -0.95
N THR A 227 18.76 -2.13 -2.24
CA THR A 227 19.85 -1.23 -2.65
C THR A 227 19.61 0.19 -2.13
N GLY A 228 20.50 0.75 -1.31
CA GLY A 228 20.35 2.09 -0.75
C GLY A 228 19.25 2.23 0.32
N LEU A 229 18.68 1.13 0.80
CA LEU A 229 17.64 1.15 1.84
C LEU A 229 18.20 1.69 3.17
N GLU A 230 17.41 2.49 3.88
CA GLU A 230 17.71 2.90 5.26
C GLU A 230 16.65 2.42 6.26
N PHE A 231 17.06 1.70 7.30
CA PHE A 231 16.30 1.51 8.54
C PHE A 231 16.88 2.39 9.64
N LYS A 232 16.04 3.23 10.25
CA LYS A 232 16.47 4.15 11.30
C LYS A 232 15.56 4.15 12.52
N SER A 233 16.14 3.98 13.70
CA SER A 233 15.48 4.11 15.01
C SER A 233 14.25 3.20 15.19
N GLY A 234 14.28 1.98 14.64
CA GLY A 234 13.15 1.05 14.61
C GLY A 234 13.51 -0.39 14.96
N GLY A 235 12.65 -1.33 14.55
CA GLY A 235 12.85 -2.77 14.73
C GLY A 235 12.75 -3.52 13.39
N PHE A 236 13.68 -4.45 13.16
CA PHE A 236 13.70 -5.34 12.02
C PHE A 236 13.92 -6.77 12.51
N GLY A 237 12.82 -7.44 12.85
CA GLY A 237 12.83 -8.70 13.60
C GLY A 237 12.11 -9.84 12.88
N ASN A 238 12.58 -11.08 12.99
CA ASN A 238 11.85 -12.26 12.52
C ASN A 238 11.39 -12.17 11.03
N ASN A 239 12.20 -11.52 10.20
CA ASN A 239 11.93 -11.34 8.78
C ASN A 239 12.77 -12.33 7.96
N LYS A 240 12.15 -12.92 6.94
CA LYS A 240 12.85 -13.74 5.96
C LYS A 240 13.42 -12.83 4.88
N VAL A 241 14.72 -12.91 4.63
CA VAL A 241 15.44 -12.08 3.63
C VAL A 241 16.24 -12.93 2.65
N ALA A 242 15.72 -14.12 2.33
CA ALA A 242 16.42 -15.07 1.49
C ALA A 242 16.60 -14.54 0.07
N ALA A 243 17.77 -14.72 -0.54
CA ALA A 243 18.12 -14.18 -1.86
C ALA A 243 17.89 -12.65 -2.02
N ALA A 244 17.86 -11.89 -0.93
CA ALA A 244 17.75 -10.44 -1.00
C ALA A 244 19.06 -9.79 -1.49
N VAL A 245 18.94 -8.64 -2.15
CA VAL A 245 20.08 -7.85 -2.64
C VAL A 245 20.44 -6.77 -1.61
N TRP A 246 21.71 -6.75 -1.20
CA TRP A 246 22.23 -5.88 -0.14
C TRP A 246 23.39 -5.02 -0.64
N ASN A 247 23.06 -3.88 -1.24
CA ASN A 247 24.06 -2.92 -1.71
C ASN A 247 23.76 -1.56 -1.09
N HIS A 248 24.72 -0.92 -0.43
CA HIS A 248 24.53 0.41 0.16
C HIS A 248 23.40 0.49 1.20
N SER A 249 22.98 -0.64 1.78
CA SER A 249 21.89 -0.66 2.76
C SER A 249 22.40 -0.27 4.15
N ALA A 250 21.63 0.54 4.87
CA ALA A 250 21.99 1.07 6.18
C ALA A 250 20.97 0.71 7.26
N PHE A 251 21.46 0.34 8.44
CA PHE A 251 20.71 0.15 9.68
C PHE A 251 21.32 1.07 10.74
N ILE A 252 20.55 2.02 11.25
CA ILE A 252 21.00 3.05 12.18
C ILE A 252 20.08 3.07 13.40
N ASP A 253 20.63 3.00 14.60
CA ASP A 253 19.86 2.99 15.86
C ASP A 253 18.76 1.92 15.87
N THR A 254 19.00 0.77 15.23
CA THR A 254 17.96 -0.23 14.92
C THR A 254 18.14 -1.49 15.74
N GLN A 255 17.03 -2.07 16.21
CA GLN A 255 17.00 -3.39 16.83
C GLN A 255 16.83 -4.44 15.73
N ILE A 256 17.78 -5.36 15.61
CA ILE A 256 17.77 -6.43 14.61
C ILE A 256 17.68 -7.75 15.36
N ALA A 257 16.64 -8.53 15.08
CA ALA A 257 16.36 -9.75 15.83
C ALA A 257 15.98 -10.92 14.91
N ASP A 258 16.50 -12.12 15.18
CA ASP A 258 16.06 -13.35 14.52
C ASP A 258 16.13 -13.26 12.97
N ILE A 259 17.19 -12.62 12.45
CA ILE A 259 17.46 -12.47 11.02
C ILE A 259 18.64 -13.34 10.60
N VAL A 260 18.52 -13.95 9.42
CA VAL A 260 19.64 -14.59 8.72
C VAL A 260 19.99 -13.77 7.49
N PHE A 261 21.11 -13.05 7.54
CA PHE A 261 21.70 -12.40 6.38
C PHE A 261 22.50 -13.42 5.57
N GLU A 262 22.28 -13.45 4.26
CA GLU A 262 22.95 -14.32 3.31
C GLU A 262 23.31 -13.56 2.03
N GLY A 263 24.20 -14.13 1.22
CA GLY A 263 24.62 -13.54 -0.05
C GLY A 263 25.69 -12.47 0.11
N ARG A 264 25.80 -11.57 -0.87
CA ARG A 264 26.78 -10.49 -0.89
C ARG A 264 26.17 -9.25 -0.22
N LEU A 265 26.85 -8.73 0.79
CA LEU A 265 26.57 -7.44 1.41
C LEU A 265 27.72 -6.51 1.04
N GLU A 266 27.41 -5.51 0.23
CA GLU A 266 28.39 -4.57 -0.32
C GLU A 266 28.04 -3.14 0.10
N ASP A 267 29.03 -2.44 0.65
CA ASP A 267 28.88 -1.06 1.14
C ASP A 267 27.74 -0.91 2.16
N CYS A 268 27.45 -1.97 2.92
CA CYS A 268 26.42 -1.98 3.94
C CYS A 268 26.90 -1.36 5.25
N TYR A 269 25.98 -0.77 6.00
CA TYR A 269 26.34 0.00 7.18
C TYR A 269 25.42 -0.30 8.37
N PHE A 270 25.98 -0.73 9.49
CA PHE A 270 25.27 -0.98 10.74
C PHE A 270 25.84 -0.05 11.83
N GLU A 271 25.06 0.92 12.30
CA GLU A 271 25.46 1.87 13.36
C GLU A 271 24.49 1.85 14.54
N ASN A 272 25.03 1.82 15.76
CA ASN A 272 24.27 1.84 17.01
C ASN A 272 23.17 0.78 17.08
N CYS A 273 23.38 -0.36 16.43
CA CYS A 273 22.42 -1.45 16.34
C CYS A 273 22.53 -2.40 17.55
N VAL A 274 21.39 -2.97 17.91
CA VAL A 274 21.31 -4.05 18.90
C VAL A 274 20.95 -5.32 18.16
N PHE A 275 21.84 -6.31 18.25
CA PHE A 275 21.63 -7.62 17.64
C PHE A 275 21.07 -8.60 18.68
N ASN A 276 20.08 -9.41 18.29
CA ASN A 276 19.56 -10.50 19.09
C ASN A 276 19.29 -11.71 18.19
N TRP A 277 20.07 -12.79 18.32
CA TRP A 277 19.93 -13.99 17.49
C TRP A 277 20.06 -13.73 15.99
N VAL A 278 21.02 -12.89 15.63
CA VAL A 278 21.30 -12.53 14.23
C VAL A 278 22.41 -13.43 13.70
N LYS A 279 22.21 -13.96 12.50
CA LYS A 279 23.20 -14.80 11.83
C LYS A 279 23.58 -14.19 10.49
N PHE A 280 24.87 -14.15 10.21
CA PHE A 280 25.40 -14.02 8.85
C PHE A 280 25.81 -15.42 8.41
N GLN A 281 25.24 -15.90 7.30
CA GLN A 281 25.42 -17.27 6.83
C GLN A 281 25.72 -17.29 5.34
N ASN A 282 26.81 -17.98 4.95
CA ASN A 282 27.26 -18.03 3.56
C ASN A 282 27.36 -16.63 2.93
N ALA A 283 27.72 -15.64 3.76
CA ALA A 283 27.69 -14.23 3.40
C ALA A 283 29.09 -13.72 3.03
N THR A 284 29.18 -12.87 2.01
CA THR A 284 30.40 -12.14 1.65
C THR A 284 30.22 -10.67 2.03
N LEU A 285 31.06 -10.18 2.94
CA LEU A 285 30.97 -8.84 3.52
C LEU A 285 32.07 -7.95 2.94
N ILE A 286 31.69 -7.02 2.08
CA ILE A 286 32.62 -6.10 1.41
C ILE A 286 32.22 -4.68 1.74
N ASN A 287 33.17 -3.88 2.21
CA ASN A 287 32.96 -2.55 2.75
C ASN A 287 31.76 -2.50 3.71
N THR A 288 31.59 -3.56 4.52
CA THR A 288 30.45 -3.67 5.42
C THR A 288 30.87 -3.23 6.81
N PHE A 289 30.37 -2.08 7.25
CA PHE A 289 30.85 -1.46 8.49
C PHE A 289 29.90 -1.70 9.66
N PHE A 290 30.48 -1.95 10.82
CA PHE A 290 29.77 -2.14 12.08
C PHE A 290 30.30 -1.14 13.12
N LYS A 291 29.62 -0.01 13.28
CA LYS A 291 30.03 1.08 14.17
C LYS A 291 29.21 1.12 15.44
N ASN A 292 29.87 1.28 16.60
CA ASN A 292 29.23 1.46 17.91
C ASN A 292 28.22 0.35 18.27
N ASN A 293 28.42 -0.86 17.75
CA ASN A 293 27.51 -1.97 17.94
C ASN A 293 27.88 -2.83 19.14
N ARG A 294 26.87 -3.51 19.70
CA ARG A 294 27.08 -4.57 20.70
C ARG A 294 26.88 -5.93 20.05
N PHE A 295 27.97 -6.67 19.86
CA PHE A 295 27.98 -7.98 19.21
C PHE A 295 27.54 -9.14 20.13
N LYS A 296 26.47 -8.97 20.90
CA LYS A 296 25.88 -10.07 21.66
C LYS A 296 24.93 -10.85 20.75
N ARG A 297 24.98 -12.19 20.80
CA ARG A 297 24.07 -13.08 20.05
C ARG A 297 24.09 -12.84 18.53
N ILE A 298 25.25 -12.45 18.00
CA ILE A 298 25.55 -12.49 16.57
C ILE A 298 26.35 -13.78 16.28
N LYS A 299 26.12 -14.41 15.13
CA LYS A 299 26.90 -15.57 14.68
C LYS A 299 27.27 -15.43 13.21
N PHE A 300 28.51 -15.72 12.89
CA PHE A 300 28.98 -15.84 11.50
C PHE A 300 29.18 -17.31 11.16
N VAL A 301 28.72 -17.76 9.99
CA VAL A 301 28.82 -19.15 9.54
C VAL A 301 29.20 -19.16 8.07
N ASN A 302 30.38 -19.68 7.76
CA ASN A 302 30.91 -19.77 6.39
C ASN A 302 30.91 -18.41 5.66
N CYS A 303 31.31 -17.36 6.37
CA CYS A 303 31.38 -16.00 5.83
C CYS A 303 32.76 -15.71 5.24
N LYS A 304 32.79 -14.75 4.32
CA LYS A 304 34.00 -14.06 3.87
C LYS A 304 33.89 -12.58 4.21
N ALA A 305 35.00 -11.94 4.52
CA ALA A 305 35.04 -10.50 4.73
C ALA A 305 36.32 -9.90 4.17
N ASP A 306 36.23 -8.75 3.53
CA ASP A 306 37.43 -7.99 3.17
C ASP A 306 38.25 -7.58 4.40
N ARG A 307 39.50 -7.18 4.16
CA ARG A 307 40.45 -6.86 5.24
C ARG A 307 39.91 -5.77 6.18
N ILE A 308 39.28 -4.73 5.63
CA ILE A 308 38.83 -3.60 6.45
C ILE A 308 37.64 -3.99 7.32
N THR A 309 36.66 -4.70 6.77
CA THR A 309 35.49 -5.24 7.48
C THR A 309 35.92 -6.19 8.58
N TYR A 310 36.86 -7.09 8.28
CA TYR A 310 37.41 -8.04 9.25
C TYR A 310 38.05 -7.34 10.45
N GLU A 311 38.88 -6.32 10.23
CA GLU A 311 39.52 -5.56 11.31
C GLU A 311 38.51 -4.75 12.14
N PHE A 312 37.46 -4.18 11.53
CA PHE A 312 36.37 -3.54 12.27
C PHE A 312 35.67 -4.52 13.21
N LEU A 313 35.27 -5.70 12.71
CA LEU A 313 34.63 -6.74 13.52
C LEU A 313 35.54 -7.21 14.67
N LYS A 314 36.83 -7.38 14.39
CA LYS A 314 37.84 -7.75 15.39
C LYS A 314 37.99 -6.69 16.48
N SER A 315 38.10 -5.42 16.10
CA SER A 315 38.19 -4.29 17.06
C SER A 315 36.93 -4.20 17.95
N GLY A 316 35.77 -4.54 17.37
CA GLY A 316 34.48 -4.64 18.06
C GLY A 316 34.33 -5.86 18.97
N LYS A 317 35.35 -6.74 19.03
CA LYS A 317 35.34 -8.00 19.81
C LYS A 317 34.24 -8.97 19.37
N ALA A 318 33.91 -8.99 18.08
CA ALA A 318 33.02 -10.02 17.53
C ALA A 318 33.71 -11.40 17.50
N ASP A 319 32.92 -12.48 17.56
CA ASP A 319 33.41 -13.84 17.31
C ASP A 319 33.61 -14.05 15.80
N LEU A 320 34.86 -14.24 15.39
CA LEU A 320 35.26 -14.35 13.98
C LEU A 320 35.45 -15.79 13.52
N THR A 321 35.15 -16.80 14.35
CA THR A 321 35.43 -18.23 14.03
C THR A 321 34.81 -18.71 12.72
N GLY A 322 33.70 -18.11 12.29
CA GLY A 322 33.02 -18.42 11.03
C GLY A 322 33.34 -17.46 9.87
N ILE A 323 34.36 -16.61 9.97
CA ILE A 323 34.74 -15.64 8.94
C ILE A 323 36.14 -15.94 8.41
N LEU A 324 36.24 -16.12 7.10
CA LEU A 324 37.51 -16.17 6.39
C LEU A 324 37.87 -14.78 5.85
N PRO A 325 39.10 -14.30 6.02
CA PRO A 325 39.57 -13.10 5.32
C PRO A 325 39.53 -13.34 3.81
N GLU A 326 38.99 -12.39 3.06
CA GLU A 326 39.08 -12.37 1.59
C GLU A 326 40.50 -11.95 1.20
N GLN A 327 41.06 -12.63 0.18
CA GLN A 327 42.41 -12.34 -0.33
C GLN A 327 42.44 -11.07 -1.16
#